data_AF-A0A3N2QRE4-F1
#
_entry.id   AF-A0A3N2QRE4-F1
#
_cell.length_a   1.000
_cell.length_b   1.000
_cell.length_c   1.000
_cell.angle_alpha   90.00
_cell.angle_beta   90.00
_cell.angle_gamma   90.00
#
_symmetry.space_group_name_H-M   'P 1'
#
loop_
_entity.id
_entity.type
_entity.pdbx_description
1 polymer ?
#
loop_
_entity_poly.entity_id
_entity_poly.type
_entity_poly.pdbx_seq_one_letter_code
_entity_poly.pdbx_strand_id
1 'polypeptide(L)' 'MPSTDAFEGRLLAQRKILARLLTHLGDAELRAFLEERSQLSAHEEDPGSDPDPAYALESALAEEMQAILAEWDRLRDA' A
#
# COMPACT_ATOMS: atom_id res chain seq x y z
N MET A 1 18.67 12.54 12.02
CA MET A 1 17.44 11.96 11.44
C MET A 1 17.78 10.57 10.92
N PRO A 2 16.87 9.58 10.99
CA PRO A 2 17.12 8.28 10.38
C PRO A 2 17.37 8.44 8.87
N SER A 3 18.23 7.59 8.29
CA SER A 3 18.48 7.57 6.84
C SER A 3 17.26 7.07 6.07
N THR A 4 17.19 7.38 4.78
CA THR A 4 16.17 6.83 3.86
C THR A 4 16.14 5.30 3.93
N ASP A 5 17.31 4.65 3.89
CA ASP A 5 17.42 3.18 4.01
C ASP A 5 16.82 2.65 5.32
N ALA A 6 16.98 3.39 6.43
CA ALA A 6 16.41 3.01 7.72
C ALA A 6 14.88 3.15 7.73
N PHE A 7 14.31 4.09 6.97
CA PHE A 7 12.87 4.20 6.77
C PHE A 7 12.34 3.08 5.88
N GLU A 8 13.01 2.80 4.76
CA GLU A 8 12.63 1.72 3.85
C GLU A 8 12.64 0.36 4.57
N GLY A 9 13.70 0.07 5.35
CA GLY A 9 13.78 -1.15 6.14
C GLY A 9 12.63 -1.29 7.16
N ARG A 10 12.20 -0.19 7.78
CA ARG A 10 11.05 -0.19 8.71
C ARG A 10 9.73 -0.42 7.98
N LEU A 11 9.52 0.23 6.84
CA LEU A 11 8.32 0.08 6.02
C LEU A 11 8.19 -1.37 5.53
N LEU A 12 9.27 -1.94 5.00
CA LEU A 12 9.30 -3.35 4.57
C LEU A 12 9.04 -4.33 5.72
N ALA A 13 9.56 -4.06 6.91
CA ALA A 13 9.29 -4.89 8.09
C ALA A 13 7.80 -4.87 8.47
N GLN A 14 7.17 -3.68 8.44
CA GLN A 14 5.74 -3.54 8.72
C GLN A 14 4.90 -4.25 7.67
N ARG A 15 5.21 -4.08 6.37
CA ARG A 15 4.53 -4.77 5.27
C ARG A 15 4.53 -6.29 5.46
N LYS A 16 5.69 -6.87 5.76
CA LYS A 16 5.84 -8.33 5.99
C LYS A 16 5.02 -8.82 7.18
N ILE A 17 5.02 -8.08 8.28
CA ILE A 17 4.23 -8.43 9.47
C ILE A 17 2.74 -8.34 9.15
N LEU A 18 2.28 -7.26 8.52
CA LEU A 18 0.88 -7.08 8.15
C LEU A 18 0.39 -8.18 7.21
N ALA A 19 1.13 -8.46 6.13
CA ALA A 19 0.78 -9.54 5.21
C ALA A 19 0.70 -10.89 5.93
N ARG A 20 1.64 -11.20 6.83
CA ARG A 20 1.61 -12.44 7.62
C ARG A 20 0.37 -12.54 8.52
N LEU A 21 -0.03 -11.43 9.16
CA LEU A 21 -1.25 -11.38 9.97
C LEU A 21 -2.50 -11.57 9.10
N LEU A 22 -2.57 -10.90 7.95
CA LEU A 22 -3.69 -11.02 7.00
C LEU A 22 -3.80 -12.44 6.44
N THR A 23 -2.69 -13.09 6.09
CA THR A 23 -2.68 -14.51 5.69
C THR A 23 -3.26 -15.40 6.80
N HIS A 24 -2.95 -15.13 8.06
CA HIS A 24 -3.46 -15.94 9.17
C HIS A 24 -4.95 -15.72 9.43
N LEU A 25 -5.42 -14.47 9.29
CA LEU A 25 -6.84 -14.14 9.44
C LEU A 25 -7.68 -14.71 8.29
N GLY A 26 -7.19 -14.63 7.06
CA GLY A 26 -7.91 -15.13 5.87
C GLY A 26 -9.21 -14.37 5.59
N ASP A 27 -9.36 -13.15 6.11
CA ASP A 27 -10.59 -12.37 6.08
C ASP A 27 -10.83 -11.73 4.70
N ALA A 28 -11.93 -12.10 4.05
CA ALA A 28 -12.28 -11.58 2.73
C ALA A 28 -12.69 -10.10 2.74
N GLU A 29 -13.25 -9.59 3.84
CA GLU A 29 -13.64 -8.18 3.96
C GLU A 29 -12.39 -7.28 4.03
N LEU A 30 -11.38 -7.69 4.80
CA LEU A 30 -10.09 -6.98 4.84
C LEU A 30 -9.38 -7.01 3.49
N ARG A 31 -9.51 -8.10 2.73
CA ARG A 31 -8.99 -8.16 1.36
C ARG A 31 -9.68 -7.14 0.46
N ALA A 32 -11.00 -7.14 0.43
CA ALA A 32 -11.78 -6.21 -0.39
C ALA A 32 -11.47 -4.74 -0.02
N PHE A 33 -11.34 -4.45 1.27
CA PHE A 33 -10.92 -3.14 1.75
C PHE A 33 -9.56 -2.73 1.18
N LEU A 34 -8.55 -3.60 1.25
CA LEU A 34 -7.23 -3.31 0.70
C LEU A 34 -7.29 -3.13 -0.82
N GLU A 35 -8.04 -3.97 -1.54
CA GLU A 35 -8.21 -3.88 -2.98
C GLU A 35 -8.84 -2.54 -3.40
N GLU A 36 -9.88 -2.09 -2.69
CA GLU A 36 -10.52 -0.78 -2.90
C GLU A 36 -9.54 0.37 -2.65
N ARG A 37 -8.83 0.36 -1.52
CA ARG A 37 -7.90 1.45 -1.14
C ARG A 37 -6.60 1.47 -1.94
N SER A 38 -6.28 0.38 -2.61
CA SER A 38 -5.11 0.27 -3.50
C SER A 38 -5.32 0.96 -4.85
N GLN A 39 -6.54 1.38 -5.16
CA GLN A 39 -6.89 2.10 -6.37
C GLN A 39 -6.83 3.60 -6.11
N LEU A 40 -5.95 4.29 -6.83
CA LEU A 40 -5.98 5.74 -6.83
C LEU A 40 -7.22 6.18 -7.62
N SER A 41 -8.13 6.89 -6.95
CA SER A 41 -9.22 7.56 -7.66
C SER A 41 -8.60 8.68 -8.47
N ALA A 42 -8.43 8.46 -9.77
CA ALA A 42 -8.06 9.48 -10.73
C ALA A 42 -9.19 10.52 -10.75
N HIS A 43 -9.14 11.46 -9.81
CA HIS A 43 -9.78 12.75 -10.00
C HIS A 43 -9.15 13.30 -11.26
N GLU A 44 -9.98 13.64 -12.24
CA GLU A 44 -9.57 14.18 -13.54
C GLU A 44 -8.57 15.32 -13.32
N GLU A 45 -7.27 15.02 -13.40
CA GLU A 45 -6.22 16.03 -13.35
C GLU A 45 -6.36 16.83 -14.64
N ASP A 46 -6.91 18.04 -14.52
CA ASP A 46 -7.01 19.00 -15.61
C ASP A 46 -5.60 19.24 -16.17
N PRO A 47 -5.35 19.01 -17.47
CA PRO A 47 -4.02 19.17 -18.06
C PRO A 47 -3.53 20.61 -17.91
N GLY A 48 -2.72 20.86 -16.89
CA GLY A 48 -2.17 22.18 -16.55
C GLY A 48 -2.12 22.51 -15.05
N SER A 49 -2.69 21.68 -14.18
CA SER A 49 -2.57 21.82 -12.72
C SER A 49 -1.17 21.41 -12.24
N ASP A 50 -0.58 22.19 -11.32
CA ASP A 50 0.61 21.75 -10.58
C ASP A 50 0.31 20.46 -9.78
N PRO A 51 1.28 19.55 -9.59
CA PRO A 51 1.08 18.34 -8.80
C PRO A 51 0.78 18.71 -7.35
N ASP A 52 -0.43 18.36 -6.89
CA ASP A 52 -0.87 18.59 -5.52
C ASP A 52 -0.09 17.66 -4.57
N PRO A 53 0.59 18.18 -3.52
CA PRO A 53 1.21 17.34 -2.49
C PRO A 53 0.25 16.33 -1.84
N ALA A 54 -1.06 16.60 -1.83
CA ALA A 54 -2.08 15.65 -1.40
C ALA A 54 -2.10 14.40 -2.31
N TYR A 55 -1.99 14.59 -3.62
CA TYR A 55 -1.92 13.49 -4.60
C TYR A 55 -0.69 12.61 -4.41
N ALA A 56 0.47 13.20 -4.13
CA ALA A 56 1.69 12.45 -3.85
C ALA A 56 1.56 11.54 -2.60
N LEU A 57 0.89 12.03 -1.55
CA LEU A 57 0.62 11.23 -0.36
C LEU A 57 -0.39 10.10 -0.65
N GLU A 58 -1.46 10.40 -1.38
CA GLU A 58 -2.48 9.42 -1.76
C GLU A 58 -1.91 8.32 -2.67
N SER A 59 -1.05 8.67 -3.63
CA SER A 59 -0.33 7.72 -4.47
C SER A 59 0.55 6.80 -3.62
N ALA A 60 1.37 7.38 -2.74
CA ALA A 60 2.24 6.60 -1.86
C ALA A 60 1.46 5.65 -0.94
N LEU A 61 0.28 6.07 -0.46
CA LEU A 61 -0.61 5.21 0.31
C LEU A 61 -1.17 4.06 -0.53
N ALA A 62 -1.69 4.35 -1.74
CA ALA A 62 -2.23 3.34 -2.64
C ALA A 62 -1.15 2.30 -3.01
N GLU A 63 0.06 2.75 -3.34
CA GLU A 63 1.22 1.91 -3.64
C GLU A 63 1.56 0.97 -2.47
N GLU A 64 1.55 1.45 -1.22
CA GLU A 64 1.82 0.60 -0.07
C GLU A 64 0.71 -0.43 0.15
N MET A 65 -0.56 -0.07 -0.07
CA MET A 65 -1.68 -1.01 0.01
C MET A 65 -1.55 -2.12 -1.06
N GLN A 66 -1.16 -1.77 -2.28
CA GLN A 66 -0.85 -2.75 -3.34
C GLN A 66 0.30 -3.69 -2.91
N ALA A 67 1.35 -3.13 -2.31
CA ALA A 67 2.49 -3.92 -1.88
C ALA A 67 2.14 -4.90 -0.74
N ILE A 68 1.26 -4.51 0.18
CA ILE A 68 0.73 -5.40 1.23
C ILE A 68 -0.09 -6.54 0.62
N LEU A 69 -0.99 -6.23 -0.34
CA LEU A 69 -1.79 -7.23 -1.06
C LEU A 69 -0.91 -8.25 -1.79
N ALA A 70 0.09 -7.76 -2.53
CA ALA A 70 1.02 -8.61 -3.26
C ALA A 70 1.80 -9.56 -2.33
N GLU A 71 2.24 -9.06 -1.17
CA GLU A 71 2.93 -9.89 -0.18
C GLU A 71 1.99 -10.91 0.48
N TRP A 72 0.72 -10.55 0.72
CA TRP A 72 -0.29 -11.47 1.20
C TRP A 72 -0.50 -12.62 0.20
N ASP A 73 -0.69 -12.30 -1.08
CA ASP A 73 -0.87 -13.31 -2.14
C ASP A 73 0.32 -14.24 -2.24
N ARG A 74 1.54 -13.68 -2.24
CA ARG A 74 2.79 -14.45 -2.23
C ARG A 74 2.86 -15.44 -1.05
N LEU A 75 2.38 -15.06 0.13
CA LEU A 75 2.39 -15.92 1.32
C LEU A 75 1.28 -16.97 1.32
N ARG A 76 0.19 -16.78 0.57
CA ARG A 76 -0.86 -17.80 0.39
C ARG A 76 -0.46 -18.89 -0.60
N ASP A 77 0.34 -18.53 -1.60
CA ASP A 77 0.76 -19.44 -2.67
C ASP A 77 2.05 -20.22 -2.34
N ALA A 78 2.70 -19.92 -1.21
CA ALA A 78 3.94 -20.54 -0.73
C ALA A 78 3.68 -21.71 0.24
#